data_AF-A0A0F4QY81-F1
#
_entry.id   AF-A0A0F4QY81-F1
#
_cell.length_a   1.000
_cell.length_b   1.000
_cell.length_c   1.000
_cell.angle_alpha   90.00
_cell.angle_beta   90.00
_cell.angle_gamma   90.00
#
_symmetry.space_group_name_H-M   'P 1'
#
loop_
_entity.id
_entity.type
_entity.pdbx_description
1 polymer ?
#
loop_
_entity_poly.entity_id
_entity_poly.type
_entity_poly.pdbx_seq_one_letter_code
_entity_poly.pdbx_strand_id
1 'polypeptide(L)'
;MSNPNSSILLQEEHSSSLKLKFYLDHLAAMSVRQVGLRDFKYPEILKSHTAFERCIEITFCYLESIRYRPEAVKKSRSRMHDVSHAIYASISDILVTDDDRFSMKLQAVYKYWGIETEVLSTDSFISKVKLSETA
;
A
#
# COMPACT_ATOMS: atom_id res chain seq x y z
N MET A 1 11.29 -34.76 20.85
CA MET A 1 11.02 -35.14 19.44
C MET A 1 10.00 -34.16 18.89
N SER A 2 10.39 -33.30 17.94
CA SER A 2 9.46 -32.39 17.26
C SER A 2 8.54 -33.20 16.34
N ASN A 3 7.23 -33.10 16.55
CA ASN A 3 6.22 -33.82 15.76
C ASN A 3 6.34 -33.35 14.29
N PRO A 4 6.61 -34.23 13.31
CA PRO A 4 6.73 -33.84 11.90
C PRO A 4 5.43 -33.23 11.32
N ASN A 5 4.29 -33.40 12.00
CA ASN A 5 3.03 -32.74 11.67
C ASN A 5 2.86 -31.34 12.30
N SER A 6 3.86 -30.79 13.00
CA SER A 6 3.77 -29.49 13.67
C SER A 6 4.34 -28.33 12.83
N SER A 7 4.14 -28.35 11.51
CA SER A 7 4.47 -27.16 10.72
C SER A 7 3.55 -26.02 11.14
N ILE A 8 4.13 -24.89 11.55
CA ILE A 8 3.37 -23.68 11.90
C ILE A 8 2.41 -23.27 10.78
N LEU A 9 2.78 -23.52 9.52
CA LEU A 9 1.95 -23.19 8.35
C LEU A 9 0.71 -24.09 8.22
N LEU A 10 0.69 -25.25 8.88
CA LEU A 10 -0.44 -26.17 8.90
C LEU A 10 -1.45 -25.86 10.02
N GLN A 11 -1.13 -24.93 10.93
CA GLN A 11 -2.10 -24.43 11.89
C GLN A 11 -3.21 -23.66 11.15
N GLU A 12 -4.47 -23.87 11.56
CA GLU A 12 -5.65 -23.39 10.84
C GLU A 12 -5.65 -21.87 10.62
N GLU A 13 -5.23 -21.10 11.62
CA GLU A 13 -5.14 -19.64 11.57
C GLU A 13 -4.17 -19.17 10.47
N HIS A 14 -2.97 -19.77 10.44
CA HIS A 14 -1.94 -19.45 9.45
C HIS A 14 -2.33 -19.94 8.06
N SER A 15 -2.89 -21.15 7.96
CA SER A 15 -3.39 -21.72 6.70
C SER A 15 -4.49 -20.84 6.08
N SER A 16 -5.45 -20.37 6.89
CA SER A 16 -6.54 -19.51 6.45
C SER A 16 -6.02 -18.15 5.96
N SER A 17 -5.09 -17.53 6.69
CA SER A 17 -4.46 -16.28 6.28
C SER A 17 -3.70 -16.42 4.95
N LEU A 18 -2.95 -17.52 4.77
CA LEU A 18 -2.22 -17.79 3.54
C LEU A 18 -3.16 -18.04 2.35
N LYS A 19 -4.22 -18.84 2.55
CA LYS A 19 -5.23 -19.09 1.51
C LYS A 19 -5.89 -17.80 1.06
N LEU A 20 -6.21 -16.90 1.98
CA LEU A 20 -6.76 -15.59 1.64
C LEU A 20 -5.79 -14.79 0.75
N LYS A 21 -4.50 -14.76 1.10
CA LYS A 21 -3.48 -14.07 0.28
C LYS A 21 -3.40 -14.65 -1.13
N PHE A 22 -3.36 -15.98 -1.27
CA PHE A 22 -3.33 -16.63 -2.57
C PHE A 22 -4.60 -16.35 -3.39
N TYR A 23 -5.75 -16.33 -2.75
CA TYR A 23 -7.01 -15.99 -3.41
C TYR A 23 -7.01 -14.55 -3.92
N LEU A 24 -6.52 -13.59 -3.13
CA LEU A 24 -6.38 -12.19 -3.55
C LEU A 24 -5.41 -12.04 -4.73
N ASP A 25 -4.28 -12.76 -4.72
CA ASP A 25 -3.34 -12.80 -5.85
C ASP A 25 -4.00 -13.35 -7.11
N HIS A 26 -4.81 -14.40 -6.97
CA HIS A 26 -5.56 -14.99 -8.08
C HIS A 26 -6.59 -14.00 -8.65
N LEU A 27 -7.37 -13.33 -7.79
CA LEU A 27 -8.33 -12.30 -8.20
C LEU A 27 -7.66 -11.13 -8.92
N ALA A 28 -6.53 -10.66 -8.39
CA ALA A 28 -5.72 -9.63 -9.05
C ALA A 28 -5.33 -10.09 -10.46
N ALA A 29 -4.75 -11.29 -10.61
CA ALA A 29 -4.36 -11.83 -11.91
C ALA A 29 -5.56 -11.99 -12.89
N MET A 30 -6.74 -12.37 -12.40
CA MET A 30 -7.95 -12.44 -13.22
C MET A 30 -8.40 -11.05 -13.69
N SER A 31 -8.42 -10.07 -12.79
CA SER A 31 -8.82 -8.69 -13.12
C SER A 31 -7.92 -8.06 -14.19
N VAL A 32 -6.60 -8.28 -14.10
CA VAL A 32 -5.59 -7.85 -15.09
C VAL A 32 -5.95 -8.38 -16.48
N ARG A 33 -6.30 -9.67 -16.57
CA ARG A 33 -6.71 -10.30 -17.84
C ARG A 33 -8.01 -9.72 -18.38
N GLN A 34 -9.00 -9.50 -17.51
CA GLN A 34 -10.31 -8.99 -17.90
C GLN A 34 -10.23 -7.59 -18.52
N VAL A 35 -9.39 -6.72 -17.97
CA VAL A 35 -9.23 -5.34 -18.46
C VAL A 35 -8.14 -5.22 -19.54
N GLY A 36 -7.49 -6.33 -19.91
CA GLY A 36 -6.43 -6.35 -20.93
C GLY A 36 -5.17 -5.58 -20.53
N LEU A 37 -4.86 -5.51 -19.23
CA LEU A 37 -3.68 -4.82 -18.72
C LEU A 37 -2.40 -5.53 -19.16
N ARG A 38 -1.47 -4.79 -19.77
CA ARG A 38 -0.23 -5.33 -20.34
C ARG A 38 1.02 -5.05 -19.51
N ASP A 39 0.99 -4.00 -18.70
CA ASP A 39 2.09 -3.56 -17.85
C ASP A 39 1.54 -3.10 -16.50
N PHE A 40 2.31 -3.26 -15.43
CA PHE A 40 1.95 -2.86 -14.07
C PHE A 40 2.45 -1.45 -13.73
N LYS A 41 2.69 -0.60 -14.72
CA LYS A 41 3.14 0.78 -14.50
C LYS A 41 1.97 1.71 -14.20
N TYR A 42 2.21 2.71 -13.38
CA TYR A 42 1.31 3.85 -13.26
C TYR A 42 1.38 4.72 -14.54
N PRO A 43 0.26 5.30 -15.03
CA PRO A 43 -1.12 5.14 -14.56
C PRO A 43 -1.85 3.93 -15.16
N GLU A 44 -1.23 3.17 -16.06
CA GLU A 44 -1.85 2.05 -16.79
C GLU A 44 -2.49 1.01 -15.85
N ILE A 45 -1.83 0.69 -14.73
CA ILE A 45 -2.31 -0.22 -13.68
C ILE A 45 -3.68 0.18 -13.09
N LEU A 46 -4.06 1.47 -13.16
CA LEU A 46 -5.36 1.96 -12.68
C LEU A 46 -6.55 1.35 -13.43
N LYS A 47 -6.34 0.77 -14.62
CA LYS A 47 -7.38 0.03 -15.35
C LYS A 47 -7.96 -1.13 -14.55
N SER A 48 -7.19 -1.71 -13.63
CA SER A 48 -7.70 -2.70 -12.68
C SER A 48 -7.47 -2.23 -11.24
N HIS A 49 -8.54 -1.80 -10.59
CA HIS A 49 -8.51 -1.44 -9.17
C HIS A 49 -7.99 -2.60 -8.31
N THR A 50 -8.50 -3.82 -8.53
CA THR A 50 -8.08 -5.01 -7.76
C THR A 50 -6.59 -5.30 -7.91
N ALA A 51 -6.04 -5.13 -9.12
CA ALA A 51 -4.60 -5.31 -9.34
C ALA A 51 -3.79 -4.21 -8.64
N PHE A 52 -4.23 -2.96 -8.78
CA PHE A 52 -3.54 -1.83 -8.18
C PHE A 52 -3.55 -1.89 -6.64
N GLU A 53 -4.71 -2.18 -6.05
CA GLU A 53 -4.86 -2.41 -4.61
C GLU A 53 -3.89 -3.48 -4.10
N ARG A 54 -3.81 -4.60 -4.81
CA ARG A 54 -2.92 -5.69 -4.45
C ARG A 54 -1.44 -5.28 -4.54
N CYS A 55 -1.07 -4.53 -5.58
CA CYS A 55 0.29 -4.00 -5.75
C CYS A 55 0.69 -3.04 -4.62
N ILE A 56 -0.20 -2.13 -4.22
CA ILE A 56 0.01 -1.22 -3.09
C ILE A 56 0.15 -2.03 -1.78
N GLU A 57 -0.74 -2.99 -1.52
CA GLU A 57 -0.69 -3.85 -0.34
C GLU A 57 0.64 -4.62 -0.23
N ILE A 58 1.10 -5.24 -1.33
CA ILE A 58 2.37 -5.96 -1.39
C ILE A 58 3.54 -5.02 -1.09
N THR A 59 3.51 -3.80 -1.63
CA THR A 59 4.57 -2.81 -1.40
C THR A 59 4.64 -2.41 0.07
N PHE A 60 3.49 -2.16 0.71
CA PHE A 60 3.45 -1.91 2.15
C PHE A 60 3.93 -3.11 2.96
N CYS A 61 3.54 -4.34 2.61
CA CYS A 61 4.03 -5.55 3.25
C CYS A 61 5.56 -5.67 3.14
N TYR A 62 6.12 -5.34 1.98
CA TYR A 62 7.56 -5.35 1.76
C TYR A 62 8.26 -4.33 2.66
N LEU A 63 7.80 -3.08 2.70
CA LEU A 63 8.34 -2.04 3.59
C LEU A 63 8.37 -2.48 5.06
N GLU A 64 7.33 -3.19 5.50
CA GLU A 64 7.28 -3.71 6.87
C GLU A 64 8.21 -4.87 7.11
N SER A 65 8.36 -5.78 6.13
CA SER A 65 9.27 -6.92 6.21
C SER A 65 10.72 -6.46 6.40
N ILE A 66 11.09 -5.33 5.78
CA ILE A 66 12.41 -4.70 5.93
C ILE A 66 12.48 -3.72 7.11
N ARG A 67 11.45 -3.67 7.97
CA ARG A 67 11.37 -2.79 9.16
C ARG A 67 11.46 -1.29 8.82
N TYR A 68 10.99 -0.86 7.66
CA TYR A 68 10.91 0.56 7.31
C TYR A 68 9.78 1.24 8.10
N ARG A 69 10.12 2.24 8.92
CA ARG A 69 9.18 2.99 9.79
C ARG A 69 8.20 2.06 10.55
N PRO A 70 8.70 1.16 11.42
CA PRO A 70 7.86 0.13 12.02
C PRO A 70 6.88 0.73 13.02
N GLU A 71 5.64 0.21 13.06
CA GLU A 71 4.73 0.59 14.13
C GLU A 71 5.18 0.06 15.49
N ALA A 72 4.74 0.76 16.54
CA ALA A 72 4.89 0.30 17.91
C ALA A 72 4.19 -1.05 18.10
N VAL A 73 4.85 -1.95 18.83
CA VAL A 73 4.47 -3.37 19.02
C VAL A 73 3.06 -3.59 19.58
N LYS A 74 2.45 -2.57 20.21
CA LYS A 74 1.15 -2.67 20.90
C LYS A 74 -0.03 -2.00 20.18
N LYS A 75 0.16 -1.44 18.98
CA LYS A 75 -0.94 -0.81 18.24
C LYS A 75 -1.52 -1.79 17.23
N SER A 76 -2.84 -2.00 17.32
CA SER A 76 -3.63 -2.62 16.24
C SER A 76 -3.35 -1.86 14.94
N ARG A 77 -2.97 -2.58 13.88
CA ARG A 77 -2.71 -2.01 12.55
C ARG A 77 -3.95 -2.20 11.69
N SER A 78 -4.51 -1.12 11.15
CA SER A 78 -5.56 -1.23 10.12
C SER A 78 -4.95 -1.03 8.73
N ARG A 79 -4.36 -2.11 8.18
CA ARG A 79 -3.74 -2.11 6.84
C ARG A 79 -4.74 -1.71 5.74
N MET A 80 -6.00 -2.11 5.90
CA MET A 80 -7.04 -1.84 4.93
C MET A 80 -7.19 -0.33 4.68
N HIS A 81 -7.19 0.49 5.74
CA HIS A 81 -7.31 1.95 5.59
C HIS A 81 -6.07 2.58 4.95
N ASP A 82 -4.87 2.15 5.33
CA ASP A 82 -3.63 2.64 4.73
C ASP A 82 -3.60 2.40 3.21
N VAL A 83 -4.00 1.21 2.78
CA VAL A 83 -4.07 0.84 1.36
C VAL A 83 -5.14 1.68 0.64
N SER A 84 -6.34 1.80 1.20
CA SER A 84 -7.40 2.61 0.58
C SER A 84 -7.01 4.09 0.46
N HIS A 85 -6.44 4.69 1.51
CA HIS A 85 -5.97 6.09 1.45
C HIS A 85 -4.85 6.26 0.44
N ALA A 86 -3.92 5.31 0.34
CA ALA A 86 -2.85 5.34 -0.66
C ALA A 86 -3.39 5.29 -2.10
N ILE A 87 -4.44 4.52 -2.36
CA ILE A 87 -5.07 4.44 -3.69
C ILE A 87 -5.80 5.75 -3.99
N TYR A 88 -6.63 6.25 -3.08
CA TYR A 88 -7.39 7.48 -3.31
C TYR A 88 -6.49 8.70 -3.51
N ALA A 89 -5.43 8.80 -2.73
CA ALA A 89 -4.45 9.86 -2.89
C ALA A 89 -3.64 9.73 -4.19
N SER A 90 -3.46 8.52 -4.74
CA SER A 90 -2.62 8.33 -5.95
C SER A 90 -3.17 8.99 -7.21
N ILE A 91 -4.42 9.47 -7.17
CA ILE A 91 -5.07 10.18 -8.27
C ILE A 91 -5.27 11.68 -7.97
N SER A 92 -4.77 12.16 -6.84
CA SER A 92 -4.77 13.59 -6.49
C SER A 92 -3.38 14.19 -6.71
N ASP A 93 -3.32 15.51 -6.88
CA ASP A 93 -2.04 16.23 -6.99
C ASP A 93 -1.31 16.28 -5.64
N ILE A 94 -2.08 16.44 -4.55
CA ILE A 94 -1.56 16.59 -3.19
C ILE A 94 -2.39 15.71 -2.25
N LEU A 95 -1.69 15.08 -1.30
CA LEU A 95 -2.24 14.50 -0.09
C LEU A 95 -1.66 15.23 1.12
N VAL A 96 -2.53 15.67 2.03
CA VAL A 96 -2.12 16.27 3.31
C VAL A 96 -2.37 15.27 4.44
N THR A 97 -1.34 14.97 5.22
CA THR A 97 -1.44 14.09 6.38
C THR A 97 -0.35 14.38 7.41
N ASP A 98 -0.72 14.38 8.69
CA ASP A 98 0.21 14.53 9.81
C ASP A 98 0.60 13.19 10.45
N ASP A 99 0.21 12.07 9.82
CA ASP A 99 0.76 10.76 10.19
C ASP A 99 2.14 10.59 9.55
N ASP A 100 3.19 10.95 10.31
CA ASP A 100 4.59 10.86 9.89
C ASP A 100 5.01 9.45 9.41
N ARG A 101 4.43 8.39 9.96
CA ARG A 101 4.83 7.02 9.57
C ARG A 101 4.18 6.65 8.27
N PHE A 102 2.89 6.95 8.14
CA PHE A 102 2.14 6.73 6.92
C PHE A 102 2.71 7.58 5.78
N SER A 103 2.96 8.87 6.01
CA SER A 103 3.50 9.79 5.00
C SER A 103 4.83 9.31 4.43
N MET A 104 5.77 8.91 5.28
CA MET A 104 7.08 8.42 4.85
C MET A 104 6.99 7.11 4.06
N LYS A 105 6.13 6.18 4.49
CA LYS A 105 5.88 4.94 3.74
C LYS A 105 5.25 5.25 2.38
N LEU A 106 4.26 6.13 2.37
CA LEU A 106 3.52 6.48 1.16
C LEU A 106 4.40 7.20 0.14
N GLN A 107 5.26 8.12 0.57
CA GLN A 107 6.28 8.75 -0.30
C GLN A 107 7.20 7.71 -0.95
N ALA A 108 7.63 6.69 -0.19
CA ALA A 108 8.45 5.59 -0.73
C ALA A 108 7.66 4.74 -1.74
N VAL A 109 6.39 4.43 -1.45
CA VAL A 109 5.48 3.70 -2.35
C VAL A 109 5.29 4.48 -3.64
N TYR A 110 4.93 5.76 -3.57
CA TYR A 110 4.67 6.59 -4.75
C TYR A 110 5.90 6.77 -5.61
N LYS A 111 7.07 7.02 -4.99
CA LYS A 111 8.34 7.08 -5.71
C LYS A 111 8.66 5.78 -6.46
N TYR A 112 8.38 4.61 -5.87
CA TYR A 112 8.59 3.32 -6.51
C TYR A 112 7.66 3.11 -7.72
N TRP A 113 6.38 3.44 -7.57
CA TRP A 113 5.37 3.25 -8.62
C TRP A 113 5.36 4.36 -9.69
N GLY A 114 6.11 5.45 -9.48
CA GLY A 114 6.12 6.62 -10.38
C GLY A 114 4.85 7.47 -10.27
N ILE A 115 4.23 7.50 -9.09
CA ILE A 115 3.05 8.32 -8.79
C ILE A 115 3.53 9.74 -8.43
N GLU A 116 2.95 10.75 -9.08
CA GLU A 116 3.36 12.16 -8.94
C GLU A 116 2.73 12.88 -7.75
N THR A 117 1.74 12.28 -7.10
CA THR A 117 1.08 12.84 -5.91
C THR A 117 2.09 13.24 -4.85
N GLU A 118 2.03 14.51 -4.44
CA GLU A 118 2.87 15.04 -3.39
C GLU A 118 2.24 14.77 -2.01
N VAL A 119 3.02 14.23 -1.08
CA VAL A 119 2.55 13.94 0.29
C VAL A 119 3.17 14.96 1.25
N LEU A 120 2.33 15.81 1.83
CA LEU A 120 2.72 16.94 2.68
C LEU A 120 2.14 16.81 4.10
N SER A 121 2.84 17.39 5.08
CA SER A 121 2.24 17.71 6.38
C SER A 121 1.34 18.95 6.26
N THR A 122 0.46 19.15 7.24
CA THR A 122 -0.42 20.33 7.30
C THR A 122 0.38 21.63 7.25
N ASP A 123 1.46 21.72 8.04
CA ASP A 123 2.33 22.90 8.05
C ASP A 123 3.00 23.14 6.69
N SER A 124 3.51 22.08 6.05
CA SER A 124 4.16 22.17 4.73
C SER A 124 3.18 22.63 3.66
N PHE A 125 1.94 22.13 3.72
CA PHE A 125 0.87 22.53 2.81
C PHE A 125 0.50 24.01 2.99
N ILE A 126 0.30 24.48 4.23
CA ILE A 126 -0.02 25.88 4.52
C ILE A 126 1.10 26.80 4.01
N SER A 127 2.37 26.44 4.26
CA SER A 127 3.51 27.20 3.75
C SER A 127 3.54 27.26 2.22
N LYS A 128 3.24 26.14 1.55
CA LYS A 128 3.19 26.07 0.08
C LYS A 128 2.10 26.98 -0.51
N VAL A 129 0.91 26.97 0.10
CA VAL A 129 -0.22 27.82 -0.34
C VAL A 129 0.12 29.31 -0.15
N LYS A 130 0.67 29.70 1.00
CA LYS A 130 1.06 31.11 1.25
C LYS A 130 2.12 31.63 0.27
N LEU A 131 3.06 30.77 -0.14
CA LEU A 131 4.05 31.12 -1.15
C LEU A 131 3.42 31.32 -2.54
N SER A 132 2.39 30.54 -2.88
CA SER A 132 1.68 30.69 -4.15
C SER A 132 0.80 31.94 -4.23
N GLU A 133 0.35 32.49 -3.10
CA GLU A 133 -0.44 33.73 -3.05
C GLU A 133 0.42 35.01 -3.14
N THR A 134 1.73 34.90 -2.92
CA THR A 134 2.66 36.03 -2.91
C THR A 134 3.52 36.13 -4.18
N ALA A 135 3.40 35.18 -5.10
CA ALA A 135 4.09 35.12 -6.39
C ALA A 135 3.17 35.58 -7.53
#